data_AF-A0A961MQB0-F1
#
_entry.id   AF-A0A961MQB0-F1
#
_cell.length_a   1.000
_cell.length_b   1.000
_cell.length_c   1.000
_cell.angle_alpha   90.00
_cell.angle_beta   90.00
_cell.angle_gamma   90.00
#
_symmetry.space_group_name_H-M   'P 1'
#
loop_
_entity.id
_entity.type
_entity.pdbx_description
1 polymer ?
#
loop_
_entity_poly.entity_id
_entity_poly.type
_entity_poly.pdbx_seq_one_letter_code
_entity_poly.pdbx_strand_id
1 'polypeptide(L)'
;SASWDVWAHHHRNMEIYGTEGSLFLPDPNFFGGTLEMAGRDGVIAPVAESGHPLGVPNDRHPEGMMANYRSAGLADMAQAILQGRDMRCSLDRALHGVDVMTAILKSGETGTFVELQTSCTRPEPLGPEEARALLA
;
A
#
# COMPACT_ATOMS: atom_id res chain seq x y z
N SER A 1 -13.16 -2.53 -4.88
CA SER A 1 -12.64 -3.50 -5.88
C SER A 1 -13.58 -3.49 -7.09
N ALA A 2 -13.02 -3.54 -8.30
CA ALA A 2 -13.76 -3.60 -9.55
C ALA A 2 -13.24 -4.80 -10.35
N SER A 3 -14.16 -5.61 -10.85
CA SER A 3 -13.86 -6.74 -11.73
C SER A 3 -14.72 -6.61 -12.98
N TRP A 4 -14.12 -6.83 -14.14
CA TRP A 4 -14.80 -6.73 -15.43
C TRP A 4 -15.68 -7.96 -15.72
N ASP A 5 -15.36 -9.09 -15.11
CA ASP A 5 -16.03 -10.38 -15.37
C ASP A 5 -16.83 -10.90 -14.17
N VAL A 6 -16.84 -10.17 -13.05
CA VAL A 6 -17.56 -10.56 -11.83
C VAL A 6 -18.65 -9.53 -11.53
N TRP A 7 -19.92 -9.94 -11.69
CA TRP A 7 -21.09 -9.06 -11.54
C TRP A 7 -21.28 -8.53 -10.11
N ALA A 8 -20.89 -9.30 -9.10
CA ALA A 8 -20.90 -8.88 -7.70
C ALA A 8 -19.84 -9.66 -6.91
N HIS A 9 -19.08 -8.97 -6.05
CA HIS A 9 -18.15 -9.61 -5.13
C HIS A 9 -18.07 -8.86 -3.81
N HIS A 10 -17.69 -9.59 -2.75
CA HIS A 10 -17.37 -9.02 -1.43
C HIS A 10 -15.91 -9.31 -1.03
N HIS A 11 -15.01 -9.47 -2.00
CA HIS A 11 -13.59 -9.66 -1.70
C HIS A 11 -13.05 -8.50 -0.84
N ARG A 12 -12.38 -8.86 0.26
CA ARG A 12 -11.63 -7.93 1.11
C ARG A 12 -10.43 -7.37 0.33
N ASN A 13 -9.94 -6.21 0.74
CA ASN A 13 -8.99 -5.44 -0.05
C ASN A 13 -7.62 -6.12 -0.17
N MET A 14 -7.04 -6.50 0.97
CA MET A 14 -5.77 -7.22 1.03
C MET A 14 -5.64 -7.97 2.35
N GLU A 15 -5.07 -9.16 2.31
CA GLU A 15 -4.72 -9.96 3.48
C GLU A 15 -3.26 -10.40 3.38
N ILE A 16 -2.55 -10.41 4.52
CA ILE A 16 -1.16 -10.87 4.61
C ILE A 16 -1.12 -12.01 5.61
N TYR A 17 -0.67 -13.18 5.17
CA TYR A 17 -0.54 -14.36 6.00
C TYR A 17 0.92 -14.56 6.42
N GLY A 18 1.14 -14.66 7.73
CA GLY A 18 2.43 -14.96 8.34
C GLY A 18 2.40 -16.25 9.15
N THR A 19 3.55 -16.64 9.67
CA THR A 19 3.71 -17.85 10.51
C THR A 19 3.05 -17.73 11.90
N GLU A 20 2.64 -16.53 12.28
CA GLU A 20 2.07 -16.22 13.61
C GLU A 20 0.63 -15.71 13.55
N GLY A 21 0.09 -15.48 12.35
CA GLY A 21 -1.24 -14.92 12.20
C GLY A 21 -1.50 -14.33 10.83
N SER A 22 -2.64 -13.66 10.73
CA SER A 22 -3.14 -13.01 9.51
C SER A 22 -3.40 -11.54 9.79
N LEU A 23 -3.03 -10.68 8.84
CA LEU A 23 -3.32 -9.26 8.86
C LEU A 23 -4.36 -8.94 7.78
N PHE A 24 -5.40 -8.20 8.14
CA PHE A 24 -6.49 -7.79 7.25
C PHE A 24 -6.42 -6.28 7.08
N LEU A 25 -6.15 -5.84 5.85
CA LEU A 25 -5.88 -4.43 5.57
C LEU A 25 -7.17 -3.71 5.16
N PRO A 26 -7.31 -2.43 5.56
CA PRO A 26 -8.40 -1.57 5.09
C PRO A 26 -8.25 -1.26 3.59
N ASP A 27 -9.17 -0.47 3.03
CA ASP A 27 -9.12 -0.09 1.62
C ASP A 27 -7.84 0.70 1.29
N PRO A 28 -6.91 0.16 0.48
CA PRO A 28 -5.63 0.80 0.19
C PRO A 28 -5.78 2.04 -0.69
N ASN A 29 -6.97 2.31 -1.24
CA ASN A 29 -7.24 3.56 -1.95
C ASN A 29 -7.21 4.78 -1.02
N PHE A 30 -7.41 4.54 0.28
CA PHE A 30 -7.40 5.53 1.35
C PHE A 30 -6.28 5.23 2.34
N PHE A 31 -5.86 6.25 3.08
CA PHE A 31 -4.69 6.19 3.95
C PHE A 31 -5.03 5.81 5.41
N GLY A 32 -6.30 5.50 5.66
CA GLY A 32 -6.83 5.17 6.98
C GLY A 32 -7.76 3.96 6.94
N GLY A 33 -8.47 3.76 8.04
CA GLY A 33 -9.34 2.59 8.25
C GLY A 33 -8.75 1.61 9.26
N THR A 34 -9.59 0.69 9.70
CA THR A 34 -9.23 -0.27 10.75
C THR A 34 -8.35 -1.37 10.19
N LEU A 35 -7.16 -1.51 10.76
CA LEU A 35 -6.32 -2.68 10.58
C LEU A 35 -6.80 -3.76 11.55
N GLU A 36 -7.03 -4.98 11.07
CA GLU A 36 -7.41 -6.11 11.92
C GLU A 36 -6.34 -7.19 11.84
N MET A 37 -6.19 -7.97 12.91
CA MET A 37 -5.24 -9.08 12.97
C MET A 37 -5.87 -10.26 13.71
N ALA A 38 -5.54 -11.46 13.28
CA ALA A 38 -5.79 -12.68 14.03
C ALA A 38 -4.47 -13.38 14.34
N GLY A 39 -4.28 -13.79 15.59
CA GLY A 39 -3.18 -14.68 15.98
C GLY A 39 -3.50 -16.14 15.65
N ARG A 40 -2.68 -17.05 16.19
CA ARG A 40 -2.90 -18.50 16.04
C ARG A 40 -4.19 -19.02 16.70
N ASP A 41 -4.80 -18.23 17.58
CA ASP A 41 -6.11 -18.51 18.17
C ASP A 41 -7.27 -18.27 17.19
N GLY A 42 -7.01 -17.66 16.04
CA GLY A 42 -7.99 -17.37 14.99
C GLY A 42 -8.97 -16.25 15.35
N VAL A 43 -8.76 -15.55 16.47
CA VAL A 43 -9.64 -14.46 16.90
C VAL A 43 -9.22 -13.18 16.19
N ILE A 44 -10.07 -12.67 15.30
CA ILE A 44 -9.86 -11.40 14.62
C ILE A 44 -10.17 -10.27 15.60
N ALA A 45 -9.21 -9.37 15.78
CA ALA A 45 -9.36 -8.17 16.59
C ALA A 45 -8.76 -6.96 15.88
N PRO A 46 -9.30 -5.75 16.11
CA PRO A 46 -8.70 -4.53 15.61
C PRO A 46 -7.33 -4.31 16.25
N VAL A 47 -6.37 -3.88 15.43
CA VAL A 47 -5.08 -3.37 15.90
C VAL A 47 -5.28 -1.95 16.40
N ALA A 48 -4.67 -1.63 17.54
CA ALA A 48 -4.72 -0.27 18.08
C ALA A 48 -4.19 0.74 17.06
N GLU A 49 -4.90 1.86 16.88
CA GLU A 49 -4.47 2.92 15.97
C GLU A 49 -3.09 3.45 16.37
N SER A 50 -2.21 3.57 15.39
CA SER A 50 -0.85 4.08 15.58
C SER A 50 -0.78 5.59 15.74
N GLY A 51 -1.90 6.32 15.55
CA GLY A 51 -1.92 7.78 15.52
C GLY A 51 -1.13 8.37 14.35
N HIS A 52 -0.96 7.62 13.26
CA HIS A 52 -0.25 8.09 12.08
C HIS A 52 -1.00 9.27 11.44
N PRO A 53 -0.34 10.41 11.15
CA PRO A 53 -1.04 11.63 10.71
C PRO A 53 -1.75 11.45 9.36
N LEU A 54 -1.20 10.60 8.47
CA LEU A 54 -1.87 10.28 7.20
C LEU A 54 -3.12 9.38 7.37
N GLY A 55 -3.42 8.89 8.58
CA GLY A 55 -4.65 8.16 8.87
C GLY A 55 -5.84 9.07 9.15
N VAL A 56 -5.62 10.37 9.36
CA VAL A 56 -6.68 11.32 9.75
C VAL A 56 -7.52 11.71 8.54
N PRO A 57 -8.85 11.58 8.57
CA PRO A 57 -9.71 12.01 7.46
C PRO A 57 -9.59 13.51 7.15
N ASN A 58 -9.37 13.84 5.87
CA ASN A 58 -9.15 15.21 5.40
C ASN A 58 -9.95 15.56 4.13
N ASP A 59 -10.65 14.60 3.53
CA ASP A 59 -11.39 14.77 2.29
C ASP A 59 -12.83 14.26 2.43
N ARG A 60 -13.79 14.94 1.78
CA ARG A 60 -15.23 14.61 1.88
C ARG A 60 -15.65 13.75 0.69
N HIS A 61 -16.02 12.51 0.96
CA HIS A 61 -16.59 11.57 -0.01
C HIS A 61 -18.11 11.42 0.23
N PRO A 62 -18.91 10.93 -0.74
CA PRO A 62 -20.35 10.65 -0.55
C PRO A 62 -20.67 9.75 0.66
N GLU A 63 -19.75 8.85 1.01
CA GLU A 63 -19.91 7.87 2.10
C GLU A 63 -19.34 8.36 3.46
N GLY A 64 -18.71 9.53 3.49
CA GLY A 64 -18.12 10.08 4.71
C GLY A 64 -16.79 10.80 4.49
N MET A 65 -16.18 11.25 5.58
CA MET A 65 -14.82 11.79 5.55
C MET A 65 -13.81 10.65 5.39
N MET A 66 -12.86 10.79 4.47
CA MET A 66 -11.82 9.80 4.19
C MET A 66 -10.43 10.42 4.30
N ALA A 67 -9.45 9.61 4.69
CA ALA A 67 -8.04 9.99 4.69
C ALA A 67 -7.48 9.89 3.27
N ASN A 68 -7.16 11.04 2.68
CA ASN A 68 -6.71 11.17 1.30
C ASN A 68 -5.45 12.04 1.22
N TYR A 69 -4.28 11.40 1.20
CA TYR A 69 -2.98 12.04 1.17
C TYR A 69 -2.20 11.72 -0.11
N ARG A 70 -2.87 11.82 -1.27
CA ARG A 70 -2.26 11.48 -2.59
C ARG A 70 -0.97 12.24 -2.91
N SER A 71 -0.78 13.42 -2.35
CA SER A 71 0.45 14.21 -2.51
C SER A 71 1.61 13.77 -1.61
N ALA A 72 1.42 12.81 -0.69
CA ALA A 72 2.47 12.36 0.24
C ALA A 72 3.70 11.80 -0.48
N GLY A 73 3.52 11.06 -1.58
CA GLY A 73 4.64 10.54 -2.38
C GLY A 73 5.46 11.65 -3.04
N LEU A 74 4.81 12.73 -3.51
CA LEU A 74 5.49 13.89 -4.08
C LEU A 74 6.25 14.68 -3.00
N ALA A 75 5.63 14.86 -1.82
CA ALA A 75 6.28 15.52 -0.69
C ALA A 75 7.51 14.72 -0.19
N ASP A 76 7.40 13.39 -0.07
CA ASP A 76 8.54 12.52 0.26
C ASP A 76 9.66 12.64 -0.77
N MET A 77 9.33 12.66 -2.06
CA MET A 77 10.30 12.82 -3.14
C MET A 77 11.05 14.16 -3.03
N ALA A 78 10.33 15.27 -2.81
CA ALA A 78 10.96 16.58 -2.65
C ALA A 78 11.92 16.61 -1.45
N GLN A 79 11.49 16.07 -0.30
CA GLN A 79 12.34 15.96 0.88
C GLN A 79 13.55 15.06 0.64
N ALA A 80 13.37 13.93 -0.05
CA ALA A 80 14.45 13.00 -0.37
C ALA A 80 15.53 13.65 -1.24
N ILE A 81 15.15 14.46 -2.23
CA ILE A 81 16.08 15.23 -3.07
C ILE A 81 16.90 16.21 -2.22
N LEU A 82 16.24 16.96 -1.34
CA LEU A 82 16.91 17.94 -0.48
C LEU A 82 17.88 17.29 0.51
N GLN A 83 17.54 16.10 1.00
CA GLN A 83 18.31 15.37 2.01
C GLN A 83 19.34 14.40 1.42
N GLY A 84 19.31 14.16 0.10
CA GLY A 84 20.18 13.19 -0.57
C GLY A 84 19.93 11.74 -0.15
N ARG A 85 18.69 11.39 0.24
CA ARG A 85 18.29 10.01 0.59
C ARG A 85 17.49 9.33 -0.53
N ASP A 86 17.30 8.03 -0.43
CA ASP A 86 16.42 7.28 -1.34
C ASP A 86 14.96 7.76 -1.21
N MET A 87 14.29 7.92 -2.35
CA MET A 87 12.90 8.39 -2.44
C MET A 87 11.96 7.19 -2.32
N ARG A 88 11.02 7.13 -1.38
CA ARG A 88 10.19 5.92 -1.19
C ARG A 88 9.41 5.50 -2.45
N CYS A 89 9.09 6.45 -3.32
CA CYS A 89 8.52 6.24 -4.66
C CYS A 89 9.56 6.49 -5.78
N SER A 90 10.72 5.83 -5.72
CA SER A 90 11.80 5.97 -6.71
C SER A 90 11.47 5.37 -8.09
N LEU A 91 12.26 5.76 -9.09
CA LEU A 91 12.16 5.24 -10.46
C LEU A 91 12.37 3.72 -10.51
N ASP A 92 13.34 3.18 -9.76
CA ASP A 92 13.65 1.74 -9.77
C ASP A 92 12.46 0.89 -9.31
N ARG A 93 11.71 1.36 -8.30
CA ARG A 93 10.49 0.70 -7.83
C ARG A 93 9.35 0.79 -8.85
N ALA A 94 9.19 1.94 -9.49
CA ALA A 94 8.19 2.11 -10.54
C ALA A 94 8.50 1.20 -11.75
N LEU A 95 9.77 1.15 -12.18
CA LEU A 95 10.24 0.28 -13.25
C LEU A 95 10.02 -1.19 -12.89
N HIS A 96 10.37 -1.60 -11.66
CA HIS A 96 10.16 -2.98 -11.22
C HIS A 96 8.68 -3.37 -11.21
N GLY A 97 7.79 -2.45 -10.81
CA GLY A 97 6.35 -2.66 -10.91
C GLY A 97 5.89 -2.91 -12.36
N VAL A 98 6.42 -2.15 -13.33
CA VAL A 98 6.12 -2.37 -14.76
C VAL A 98 6.64 -3.72 -15.25
N ASP A 99 7.86 -4.10 -14.88
CA ASP A 99 8.44 -5.41 -15.21
C ASP A 99 7.53 -6.55 -14.70
N VAL A 100 7.11 -6.50 -13.43
CA VAL A 100 6.16 -7.47 -12.85
C VAL A 100 4.84 -7.53 -13.64
N MET A 101 4.22 -6.37 -13.92
CA MET A 101 2.95 -6.33 -14.67
C MET A 101 3.08 -6.95 -16.07
N THR A 102 4.16 -6.61 -16.79
CA THR A 102 4.38 -7.14 -18.15
C THR A 102 4.77 -8.62 -18.14
N ALA A 103 5.52 -9.08 -17.14
CA ALA A 103 5.86 -10.49 -16.95
C ALA A 103 4.62 -11.34 -16.65
N ILE A 104 3.66 -10.83 -15.87
CA ILE A 104 2.37 -11.52 -15.62
C ILE A 104 1.62 -11.74 -16.94
N LEU A 105 1.48 -10.69 -17.77
CA LEU A 105 0.80 -10.79 -19.06
C LEU A 105 1.49 -11.81 -19.98
N LYS A 106 2.81 -11.72 -20.11
CA LYS A 106 3.62 -12.64 -20.92
C LYS A 106 3.56 -14.08 -20.41
N SER A 107 3.54 -14.29 -19.09
CA SER A 107 3.38 -15.61 -18.48
C SER A 107 2.02 -16.21 -18.84
N GLY A 108 0.94 -15.42 -18.77
CA GLY A 108 -0.40 -15.83 -19.19
C GLY A 108 -0.50 -16.17 -20.68
N GLU A 109 0.14 -15.40 -21.55
CA GLU A 109 0.16 -15.65 -23.00
C GLU A 109 0.95 -16.90 -23.40
N THR A 110 2.08 -17.14 -22.73
CA THR A 110 3.00 -18.25 -23.08
C THR A 110 2.73 -19.54 -22.31
N GLY A 111 1.99 -19.47 -21.19
CA GLY A 111 1.80 -20.58 -20.27
C GLY A 111 3.08 -21.00 -19.53
N THR A 112 4.07 -20.11 -19.42
CA THR A 112 5.38 -20.41 -18.80
C THR A 112 5.74 -19.41 -17.71
N PHE A 113 6.61 -19.79 -16.78
CA PHE A 113 7.19 -18.85 -15.82
C PHE A 113 8.13 -17.88 -16.52
N VAL A 114 8.00 -16.60 -16.21
CA VAL A 114 8.85 -15.52 -16.73
C VAL A 114 9.71 -15.00 -15.58
N GLU A 115 11.03 -15.04 -15.78
CA GLU A 115 11.97 -14.43 -14.83
C GLU A 115 11.95 -12.90 -14.99
N LEU A 116 11.89 -12.18 -13.86
CA LEU A 116 11.91 -10.72 -13.84
C LEU A 116 13.30 -10.22 -14.23
N GLN A 117 13.35 -9.11 -14.96
CA GLN A 117 14.59 -8.54 -15.47
C GLN A 117 15.15 -7.43 -14.58
N THR A 118 14.35 -6.98 -13.62
CA THR A 118 14.66 -5.84 -12.74
C THR A 118 14.51 -6.25 -11.27
N SER A 119 15.07 -5.42 -10.38
CA SER A 119 14.90 -5.52 -8.95
C SER A 119 14.88 -4.10 -8.35
N CYS A 120 14.47 -3.96 -7.10
CA CYS A 120 14.46 -2.69 -6.40
C CYS A 120 14.71 -2.86 -4.90
N THR A 121 15.18 -1.80 -4.24
CA THR A 121 15.32 -1.78 -2.78
C THR A 121 13.96 -1.70 -2.09
N ARG A 122 13.88 -2.32 -0.90
CA ARG A 122 12.76 -2.06 0.02
C ARG A 122 12.94 -0.65 0.62
N PRO A 123 11.97 0.26 0.45
CA PRO A 123 12.06 1.59 1.03
C PRO A 123 11.98 1.54 2.55
N GLU A 124 12.55 2.55 3.21
CA GLU A 124 12.32 2.77 4.64
C GLU A 124 10.82 3.03 4.90
N PRO A 125 10.25 2.52 6.01
CA PRO A 125 8.88 2.84 6.37
C PRO A 125 8.73 4.35 6.61
N LEU A 126 7.60 4.94 6.24
CA LEU A 126 7.29 6.32 6.59
C LEU A 126 6.72 6.37 8.00
N GLY A 127 7.51 6.85 8.96
CA GLY A 127 7.08 6.95 10.35
C GLY A 127 6.16 8.16 10.62
N PRO A 128 5.45 8.20 11.76
CA PRO A 128 4.57 9.32 12.11
C PRO A 128 5.27 10.69 12.12
N GLU A 129 6.50 10.79 12.65
CA GLU A 129 7.24 12.07 12.70
C GLU A 129 7.63 12.57 11.31
N GLU A 130 8.16 11.68 10.46
CA GLU A 130 8.47 12.02 9.07
C GLU A 130 7.21 12.43 8.32
N ALA A 131 6.10 11.71 8.52
CA ALA A 131 4.83 12.04 7.91
C ALA A 131 4.29 13.41 8.37
N ARG A 132 4.47 13.81 9.63
CA ARG A 132 4.14 15.17 10.09
C ARG A 132 4.99 16.23 9.40
N ALA A 133 6.28 15.95 9.19
CA ALA A 133 7.16 16.87 8.46
C ALA A 133 6.74 17.07 7.00
N LEU A 134 6.04 16.11 6.39
CA LEU A 134 5.45 16.25 5.05
C LEU A 134 4.18 17.11 5.01
N LEU A 135 3.53 17.36 6.16
CA LEU A 135 2.30 18.15 6.27
C LEU A 135 2.56 19.61 6.70
N ALA A 136 3.81 19.95 7.02
CA ALA A 136 4.23 21.26 7.52
C ALA A 136 4.43 22.30 6.41
#